data_AF-A0A7W5GVX9-F1
#
_entry.id   AF-A0A7W5GVX9-F1
#
_cell.length_a   1.000
_cell.length_b   1.000
_cell.length_c   1.000
_cell.angle_alpha   90.00
_cell.angle_beta   90.00
_cell.angle_gamma   90.00
#
_symmetry.space_group_name_H-M   'P 1'
#
loop_
_entity.id
_entity.type
_entity.pdbx_description
1 polymer ?
#
loop_
_entity_poly.entity_id
_entity_poly.type
_entity_poly.pdbx_seq_one_letter_code
_entity_poly.pdbx_strand_id
1 'polypeptide(L)' 'MREASSDPIIYRDVSIAINVTRAGDRVFGHADLFAANEFKGRISLGSARARPREVREKLRCLAKAKVDVWTTVEAAARH' A
#
# COMPACT_ATOMS: atom_id res chain seq x y z
N MET A 1 5.08 21.76 -2.64
CA MET A 1 3.87 20.95 -2.41
C MET A 1 4.21 20.01 -1.26
N ARG A 2 3.72 20.26 -0.04
CA ARG A 2 4.00 19.38 1.11
C ARG A 2 3.09 18.17 0.98
N GLU A 3 3.66 17.03 0.62
CA GLU A 3 2.95 15.74 0.67
C GLU A 3 2.39 15.54 2.08
N ALA A 4 1.15 15.10 2.15
CA ALA A 4 0.57 14.59 3.38
C ALA A 4 1.29 13.28 3.72
N SER A 5 2.51 13.40 4.27
CA SER A 5 3.28 12.27 4.80
C SER A 5 2.47 11.69 5.96
N SER A 6 1.66 10.70 5.61
CA SER A 6 1.02 9.86 6.58
C SER A 6 2.06 8.87 7.06
N ASP A 7 2.24 8.75 8.37
CA ASP A 7 3.21 7.83 8.94
C ASP A 7 3.08 6.44 8.29
N PRO A 8 4.21 5.84 7.87
CA PRO A 8 4.20 4.54 7.23
C PRO A 8 3.61 3.49 8.18
N ILE A 9 2.80 2.59 7.63
CA ILE A 9 2.21 1.51 8.39
C ILE A 9 3.21 0.36 8.43
N ILE A 10 3.64 -0.07 9.61
CA ILE A 10 4.52 -1.24 9.75
C ILE A 10 3.67 -2.50 9.90
N TYR A 11 3.95 -3.52 9.08
CA TYR A 11 3.27 -4.81 9.11
C TYR A 11 4.23 -5.95 8.70
N ARG A 12 4.50 -6.90 9.61
CA ARG A 12 5.44 -8.03 9.40
C ARG A 12 6.78 -7.60 8.83
N ASP A 13 7.41 -6.60 9.46
CA ASP A 13 8.69 -6.00 9.05
C ASP A 13 8.70 -5.33 7.66
N VAL A 14 7.51 -5.17 7.05
CA VAL A 14 7.30 -4.39 5.83
C VAL A 14 6.71 -3.03 6.20
N SER A 15 7.37 -1.96 5.77
CA SER A 15 6.86 -0.60 5.81
C SER A 15 5.96 -0.35 4.60
N ILE A 16 4.75 0.13 4.84
CA ILE A 16 3.73 0.41 3.83
C ILE A 16 3.48 1.91 3.80
N ALA A 17 3.93 2.58 2.74
CA ALA A 17 3.67 3.99 2.49
C ALA A 17 2.46 4.15 1.55
N ILE A 18 1.41 4.85 1.98
CA ILE A 18 0.18 5.00 1.19
C ILE A 18 -0.02 6.46 0.81
N ASN A 19 -0.07 6.71 -0.50
CA ASN A 19 -0.37 8.01 -1.08
C ASN A 19 -1.71 7.98 -1.79
N VAL A 20 -2.55 9.00 -1.55
CA VAL A 20 -3.85 9.14 -2.20
C VAL A 20 -4.01 10.56 -2.72
N THR A 21 -4.32 10.67 -4.00
CA THR A 21 -4.50 11.92 -4.73
C THR A 21 -5.89 11.97 -5.34
N ARG A 22 -6.57 13.11 -5.21
CA ARG A 22 -7.85 13.36 -5.88
C ARG A 22 -7.62 14.19 -7.14
N ALA A 23 -8.19 13.77 -8.25
CA ALA A 23 -8.20 14.49 -9.51
C ALA A 23 -9.64 14.58 -10.03
N GLY A 24 -10.29 15.72 -9.79
CA GLY A 24 -11.71 15.91 -10.09
C GLY A 24 -12.63 15.01 -9.25
N ASP A 25 -13.48 14.25 -9.92
CA ASP A 25 -14.36 13.23 -9.34
C ASP A 25 -13.63 11.92 -9.04
N ARG A 26 -12.41 11.73 -9.57
CA ARG A 26 -11.63 10.51 -9.40
C ARG A 26 -10.67 10.62 -8.22
N VAL A 27 -10.49 9.49 -7.56
CA VAL A 27 -9.48 9.30 -6.52
C VAL A 27 -8.56 8.19 -6.97
N PHE A 28 -7.27 8.47 -6.93
CA PHE A 28 -6.19 7.53 -7.22
C PHE A 28 -5.33 7.38 -5.98
N GLY A 29 -4.74 6.22 -5.79
CA GLY A 29 -3.72 6.05 -4.77
C GLY A 29 -2.83 4.86 -5.08
N HIS A 30 -1.73 4.80 -4.35
CA HIS A 30 -0.85 3.65 -4.36
C HIS A 30 -0.32 3.36 -2.96
N ALA A 31 0.00 2.10 -2.72
CA ALA A 31 0.73 1.62 -1.56
C ALA A 31 2.08 1.07 -2.02
N ASP A 32 3.16 1.67 -1.51
CA ASP A 32 4.53 1.23 -1.74
C ASP A 32 4.99 0.39 -0.55
N LEU A 33 5.57 -0.78 -0.84
CA LEU A 33 6.02 -1.76 0.14
C LEU A 33 7.54 -1.72 0.23
N PHE A 34 8.08 -1.60 1.43
CA PHE A 34 9.51 -1.60 1.70
C PHE A 34 9.86 -2.62 2.77
N ALA A 35 10.81 -3.50 2.50
CA ALA A 35 11.36 -4.43 3.51
C ALA A 35 12.86 -4.18 3.64
N ALA A 36 13.36 -4.03 4.87
CA ALA A 36 14.75 -3.65 5.12
C ALA A 36 15.22 -2.41 4.32
N ASN A 37 14.34 -1.39 4.21
CA ASN A 37 14.53 -0.18 3.40
C ASN A 37 14.65 -0.38 1.88
N GLU A 38 14.39 -1.59 1.37
CA GLU A 38 14.39 -1.89 -0.06
C GLU A 38 12.95 -1.90 -0.59
N PHE A 39 12.71 -1.26 -1.74
CA PHE A 39 11.41 -1.27 -2.39
C PHE A 39 11.08 -2.67 -2.95
N LYS A 40 9.92 -3.20 -2.59
CA LYS A 40 9.47 -4.56 -2.93
C LYS A 40 8.32 -4.57 -3.93
N GLY A 41 7.58 -3.47 -4.02
CA GLY A 41 6.51 -3.35 -5.00
C GLY A 41 5.52 -2.26 -4.68
N ARG A 42 4.64 -2.00 -5.65
CA ARG A 42 3.58 -1.00 -5.59
C ARG A 42 2.24 -1.65 -5.92
N ILE A 43 1.22 -1.28 -5.16
CA ILE A 43 -0.19 -1.58 -5.47
C ILE A 43 -0.88 -0.26 -5.79
N SER A 44 -1.45 -0.14 -6.98
CA SER A 44 -2.18 1.06 -7.41
C SER A 44 -3.69 0.81 -7.46
N LEU A 45 -4.49 1.80 -7.06
CA LEU A 45 -5.94 1.76 -7.10
C LEU A 45 -6.50 3.08 -7.59
N GLY A 46 -7.48 3.03 -8.49
CA GLY A 46 -8.25 4.19 -8.96
C GLY A 46 -9.74 3.96 -8.80
N SER A 47 -10.49 5.00 -8.46
CA SER A 47 -11.96 4.95 -8.37
C SER A 47 -12.59 6.29 -8.73
N ALA A 48 -13.64 6.25 -9.55
CA ALA A 48 -14.36 7.44 -10.01
C ALA A 48 -15.39 7.99 -9.02
N ARG A 49 -15.72 7.25 -7.94
CA ARG A 49 -16.77 7.64 -6.98
C ARG A 49 -16.42 7.37 -5.52
N ALA A 50 -15.21 6.92 -5.22
CA ALA A 50 -14.79 6.65 -3.85
C ALA A 50 -14.25 7.92 -3.18
N ARG A 51 -14.38 7.97 -1.86
CA ARG A 51 -13.73 8.98 -1.02
C ARG A 51 -12.25 8.62 -0.86
N PRO A 52 -11.34 9.61 -0.70
CA PRO A 52 -9.91 9.37 -0.43
C PRO A 52 -9.65 8.36 0.71
N ARG A 53 -10.43 8.43 1.79
CA ARG A 53 -10.33 7.51 2.93
C ARG A 53 -10.65 6.06 2.56
N GLU A 54 -11.62 5.84 1.67
CA GLU A 54 -12.00 4.49 1.22
C GLU A 54 -10.91 3.89 0.33
N VAL A 55 -10.33 4.70 -0.56
CA VAL A 55 -9.19 4.28 -1.39
C VAL A 55 -7.99 3.95 -0.50
N ARG A 56 -7.70 4.78 0.51
CA ARG A 56 -6.64 4.52 1.48
C ARG A 56 -6.84 3.21 2.24
N GLU A 57 -8.04 2.95 2.74
CA GLU A 57 -8.32 1.72 3.49
C GLU A 57 -8.24 0.49 2.60
N LYS A 58 -8.77 0.56 1.36
CA LYS A 58 -8.62 -0.52 0.40
C LYS A 58 -7.15 -0.82 0.08
N LEU A 59 -6.35 0.22 -0.17
CA LEU A 59 -4.91 0.08 -0.41
C LEU A 59 -4.21 -0.55 0.80
N ARG A 60 -4.57 -0.16 2.03
CA ARG A 60 -4.04 -0.76 3.26
C ARG A 60 -4.35 -2.26 3.33
N CYS A 61 -5.59 -2.67 3.07
CA CYS A 61 -5.98 -4.09 3.09
C CYS A 61 -5.25 -4.89 2.00
N LEU A 62 -5.20 -4.38 0.78
CA LEU A 62 -4.51 -5.03 -0.34
C LEU A 62 -3.00 -5.16 -0.07
N ALA A 63 -2.39 -4.12 0.49
CA ALA A 63 -0.98 -4.12 0.87
C ALA A 63 -0.66 -5.19 1.91
N LYS A 64 -1.46 -5.29 2.98
CA LYS A 64 -1.31 -6.35 3.99
C LYS A 64 -1.47 -7.74 3.40
N ALA A 65 -2.50 -7.95 2.57
CA ALA A 65 -2.71 -9.23 1.91
C ALA A 65 -1.53 -9.62 1.00
N LYS A 66 -0.93 -8.65 0.29
CA LYS A 66 0.27 -8.88 -0.52
C LYS A 66 1.47 -9.29 0.34
N VAL A 67 1.66 -8.65 1.50
CA VAL A 67 2.70 -9.02 2.47
C VAL A 67 2.45 -10.44 2.99
N ASP A 68 1.22 -10.80 3.37
CA ASP A 68 0.90 -12.14 3.86
C ASP A 68 1.19 -13.24 2.82
N VAL A 69 0.83 -12.99 1.55
CA VAL A 69 1.16 -13.91 0.44
C VAL A 69 2.67 -14.05 0.30
N TRP A 70 3.41 -12.94 0.33
CA TRP A 70 4.85 -12.97 0.18
C TRP A 70 5.53 -13.74 1.32
N THR A 71 5.16 -13.46 2.58
CA THR A 71 5.66 -14.22 3.73
C THR A 71 5.37 -15.72 3.62
N THR A 72 4.18 -16.08 3.11
CA THR A 72 3.80 -17.48 2.91
C THR A 72 4.65 -18.16 1.82
N VAL A 73 4.87 -17.48 0.69
CA VAL A 73 5.70 -17.99 -0.41
C VAL A 73 7.16 -18.13 0.03
N GLU A 74 7.72 -17.16 0.76
CA GLU A 74 9.07 -17.26 1.28
C GLU A 74 9.24 -18.39 2.30
N ALA A 75 8.24 -18.60 3.16
CA ALA A 75 8.25 -19.72 4.08
C ALA A 75 8.26 -21.05 3.31
N ALA A 76 7.42 -21.19 2.28
CA ALA A 76 7.36 -22.39 1.45
C ALA A 76 8.67 -22.65 0.68
N ALA A 77 9.36 -21.61 0.21
CA ALA A 77 10.62 -21.75 -0.53
C ALA A 77 11.83 -22.13 0.33
N ARG A 78 11.72 -22.05 1.67
CA ARG A 78 12.78 -22.45 2.62
C ARG A 78 12.70 -23.92 3.04
N HIS A 79 11.66 -24.62 2.63
CA HIS A 79 11.43 -26.05 2.86
C HIS A 79 11.75 -26.86 1.60
#